data_AF-A0A926EQV2-F1
#
_entry.id   AF-A0A926EQV2-F1
#
_cell.length_a   1.000
_cell.length_b   1.000
_cell.length_c   1.000
_cell.angle_alpha   90.00
_cell.angle_beta   90.00
_cell.angle_gamma   90.00
#
_symmetry.space_group_name_H-M   'P 1'
#
loop_
_entity.id
_entity.type
_entity.pdbx_description
1 polymer ?
#
loop_
_entity_poly.entity_id
_entity_poly.type
_entity_poly.pdbx_seq_one_letter_code
_entity_poly.pdbx_strand_id
1 'polypeptide(L)'
;MSRIKKSRKMRNTSVIYITTIISLVLIGIGYGFWSNELDINVDITTGSTDIQTVIDNTEYGDLKIDAADDGRMISFKGEVYPDFNEDVNIVIRDAGTVPLKLNKIEEVNKSEIAELYQQKKDKHGLTSFFKNDVMEIFNLKINTLEDKNDEVIPVSTSDRSMDSEEDPIQRKINGLYDEIFELKEELKRYDNIEHHEFRYELQFIQGI
;
A
#
# COMPACT_ATOMS: atom_id res chain seq x y z
N MET A 1 104.41 -49.16 -15.28
CA MET A 1 103.35 -48.27 -15.81
C MET A 1 101.98 -48.83 -15.40
N SER A 2 101.38 -48.32 -14.33
CA SER A 2 100.03 -48.73 -13.89
C SER A 2 98.98 -47.77 -14.44
N ARG A 3 97.96 -48.29 -15.12
CA ARG A 3 96.82 -47.52 -15.65
C ARG A 3 95.77 -47.36 -14.55
N ILE A 4 95.57 -46.13 -14.07
CA ILE A 4 94.51 -45.78 -13.12
C ILE A 4 93.17 -45.71 -13.88
N LYS A 5 92.25 -46.63 -13.59
CA LYS A 5 90.86 -46.61 -14.09
C LYS A 5 90.04 -45.56 -13.32
N LYS A 6 89.55 -44.53 -14.01
CA LYS A 6 88.59 -43.54 -13.45
C LYS A 6 87.21 -44.19 -13.28
N SER A 7 86.72 -44.22 -12.04
CA SER A 7 85.36 -44.63 -11.68
C SER A 7 84.34 -43.58 -12.12
N ARG A 8 83.34 -43.99 -12.92
CA ARG A 8 82.20 -43.15 -13.32
C ARG A 8 81.20 -43.06 -12.16
N LYS A 9 81.18 -41.94 -11.44
CA LYS A 9 80.06 -41.54 -10.56
C LYS A 9 79.10 -40.65 -11.36
N MET A 10 77.82 -41.03 -11.39
CA MET A 10 76.60 -40.20 -11.44
C MET A 10 75.46 -41.02 -12.06
N ARG A 11 74.60 -41.64 -11.24
CA ARG A 11 73.41 -42.39 -11.69
C ARG A 11 72.17 -42.20 -10.80
N ASN A 12 72.17 -41.18 -9.94
CA ASN A 12 71.10 -40.95 -8.94
C ASN A 12 70.35 -39.61 -9.12
N THR A 13 70.68 -38.80 -10.12
CA THR A 13 70.01 -37.51 -10.37
C THR A 13 68.52 -37.69 -10.71
N SER A 14 68.15 -38.76 -11.43
CA SER A 14 66.75 -39.08 -11.73
C SER A 14 65.91 -39.36 -10.48
N VAL A 15 66.50 -39.95 -9.43
CA VAL A 15 65.80 -40.23 -8.18
C VAL A 15 65.43 -38.92 -7.47
N ILE A 16 66.33 -37.94 -7.49
CA ILE A 16 66.11 -36.64 -6.86
C ILE A 16 64.92 -35.93 -7.52
N TYR A 17 64.88 -35.87 -8.86
CA TYR A 17 63.76 -35.23 -9.58
C TYR A 17 62.41 -35.87 -9.28
N ILE A 18 62.34 -37.21 -9.24
CA ILE A 18 61.11 -37.93 -8.92
C ILE A 18 60.64 -37.60 -7.51
N THR A 19 61.55 -37.58 -6.53
CA THR A 19 61.19 -37.23 -5.15
C THR A 19 60.69 -35.79 -5.02
N THR A 20 61.31 -34.82 -5.68
CA THR A 20 60.83 -33.42 -5.66
C THR A 20 59.46 -33.24 -6.28
N ILE A 21 59.14 -33.96 -7.37
CA ILE A 21 57.81 -33.90 -7.99
C ILE A 21 56.75 -34.44 -7.03
N ILE A 22 57.02 -35.58 -6.38
CA ILE A 22 56.10 -36.18 -5.41
C ILE A 22 55.87 -35.25 -4.22
N SER A 23 56.92 -34.62 -3.69
CA SER A 23 56.79 -33.64 -2.61
C SER A 23 55.96 -32.43 -3.01
N LEU A 24 56.13 -31.91 -4.23
CA LEU A 24 55.38 -30.76 -4.74
C LEU A 24 53.87 -31.07 -4.87
N VAL A 25 53.55 -32.29 -5.34
CA VAL A 25 52.15 -32.75 -5.44
C VAL A 25 51.51 -32.92 -4.07
N LEU A 26 52.24 -33.47 -3.09
CA LEU A 26 51.74 -33.62 -1.72
C LEU A 26 51.47 -32.28 -1.04
N ILE A 27 52.32 -31.27 -1.29
CA ILE A 27 52.10 -29.90 -0.80
C ILE A 27 50.82 -29.31 -1.41
N GLY A 28 50.60 -29.49 -2.71
CA GLY A 28 49.38 -29.02 -3.38
C GLY A 28 48.10 -29.66 -2.81
N ILE A 29 48.13 -30.96 -2.54
CA ILE A 29 46.99 -31.67 -1.90
C ILE A 29 46.79 -31.21 -0.47
N GLY A 30 47.88 -30.97 0.29
CA GLY A 30 47.82 -30.43 1.64
C GLY A 30 47.17 -29.05 1.70
N TYR A 31 47.50 -28.15 0.77
CA TYR A 31 46.84 -26.84 0.66
C TYR A 31 45.36 -26.96 0.30
N GLY A 32 44.98 -27.87 -0.59
CA GLY A 32 43.56 -28.11 -0.93
C GLY A 32 42.75 -28.70 0.23
N PHE A 33 43.35 -29.56 1.06
CA PHE A 33 42.67 -30.11 2.24
C PHE A 33 42.57 -29.08 3.38
N TRP A 34 43.57 -28.20 3.51
CA TRP A 34 43.55 -27.11 4.49
C TRP A 34 42.54 -26.01 4.12
N SER A 35 42.22 -25.83 2.84
CA SER A 35 41.17 -24.89 2.41
C SER A 35 39.73 -25.40 2.55
N ASN A 36 39.53 -26.67 2.96
CA ASN A 36 38.17 -27.21 3.18
C ASN A 36 37.51 -26.69 4.47
N GLU A 37 38.23 -25.95 5.31
CA GLU A 37 37.68 -25.18 6.45
C GLU A 37 37.46 -23.69 6.10
N LEU A 38 37.45 -23.32 4.82
CA LEU A 38 36.96 -22.01 4.42
C LEU A 38 35.43 -22.02 4.52
N ASP A 39 34.93 -21.76 5.72
CA ASP A 39 33.52 -21.53 6.00
C ASP A 39 33.14 -20.20 5.35
N ILE A 40 32.77 -20.24 4.07
CA ILE A 40 32.30 -19.06 3.35
C ILE A 40 30.90 -18.76 3.88
N ASN A 41 30.86 -17.95 4.93
CA ASN A 41 29.63 -17.46 5.53
C ASN A 41 29.09 -16.36 4.60
N VAL A 42 28.34 -16.77 3.57
CA VAL A 42 27.63 -15.86 2.66
C VAL A 42 26.35 -15.44 3.34
N ASP A 43 26.36 -14.27 3.98
CA ASP A 43 25.14 -13.66 4.47
C ASP A 43 24.43 -12.97 3.30
N ILE A 44 23.32 -13.56 2.85
CA ILE A 44 22.46 -12.96 1.83
C ILE A 44 21.49 -12.06 2.57
N THR A 45 21.83 -10.78 2.70
CA THR A 45 20.90 -9.77 3.20
C THR A 45 19.78 -9.60 2.17
N THR A 46 18.66 -10.29 2.36
CA THR A 46 17.44 -10.01 1.60
C THR A 46 16.97 -8.61 2.00
N GLY A 47 16.80 -7.72 1.02
CA GLY A 47 16.43 -6.33 1.28
C GLY A 47 15.15 -6.19 2.13
N SER A 48 14.94 -5.00 2.69
CA SER A 48 13.75 -4.71 3.51
C SER A 48 12.55 -4.35 2.63
N THR A 49 11.36 -4.77 3.07
CA THR A 49 10.07 -4.28 2.57
C THR A 49 9.54 -3.26 3.57
N ASP A 50 9.24 -2.05 3.10
CA ASP A 50 8.70 -0.96 3.92
C ASP A 50 7.62 -0.24 3.12
N ILE A 51 6.38 -0.28 3.61
CA ILE A 51 5.20 0.25 2.91
C ILE A 51 4.69 1.41 3.73
N GLN A 52 4.54 2.56 3.08
CA GLN A 52 4.05 3.77 3.73
C GLN A 52 2.75 4.20 3.07
N THR A 53 1.69 4.28 3.88
CA THR A 53 0.39 4.78 3.47
C THR A 53 0.29 6.25 3.89
N VAL A 54 0.13 7.13 2.92
CA VAL A 54 -0.05 8.57 3.13
C VAL A 54 -1.48 8.92 2.78
N ILE A 55 -2.18 9.54 3.73
CA ILE A 55 -3.58 9.96 3.60
C ILE A 55 -3.59 11.48 3.72
N ASP A 56 -4.20 12.17 2.75
CA ASP A 56 -4.12 13.63 2.65
C ASP A 56 -4.78 14.33 3.85
N ASN A 57 -5.84 13.73 4.40
CA ASN A 57 -6.50 14.18 5.62
C ASN A 57 -6.92 12.98 6.46
N THR A 58 -6.62 13.01 7.76
CA THR A 58 -6.89 11.88 8.67
C THR A 58 -8.23 12.00 9.37
N GLU A 59 -8.85 13.18 9.32
CA GLU A 59 -10.14 13.47 9.97
C GLU A 59 -11.08 14.12 8.95
N TYR A 60 -12.18 13.44 8.64
CA TYR A 60 -13.25 13.97 7.83
C TYR A 60 -14.54 14.02 8.67
N GLY A 61 -14.84 15.18 9.23
CA GLY A 61 -15.86 15.28 10.28
C GLY A 61 -15.46 14.44 11.49
N ASP A 62 -16.33 13.51 11.90
CA ASP A 62 -16.07 12.57 12.99
C ASP A 62 -15.52 11.20 12.50
N LEU A 63 -15.30 11.05 11.19
CA LEU A 63 -14.67 9.86 10.61
C LEU A 63 -13.15 9.97 10.75
N LYS A 64 -12.56 9.02 11.50
CA LYS A 64 -11.12 8.87 11.65
C LYS A 64 -10.59 7.80 10.73
N ILE A 65 -9.44 8.11 10.13
CA ILE A 65 -8.76 7.23 9.19
C ILE A 65 -7.38 6.92 9.74
N ASP A 66 -7.18 5.66 10.09
CA ASP A 66 -5.91 5.16 10.62
C ASP A 66 -5.32 4.13 9.66
N ALA A 67 -4.02 4.25 9.41
CA ALA A 67 -3.23 3.22 8.76
C ALA A 67 -2.44 2.46 9.84
N ALA A 68 -2.39 1.13 9.72
CA ALA A 68 -1.57 0.32 10.61
C ALA A 68 -0.07 0.62 10.39
N ASP A 69 0.73 0.39 11.43
CA ASP A 69 2.19 0.62 11.41
C ASP A 69 2.91 -0.17 10.30
N ASP A 70 2.30 -1.25 9.81
CA ASP A 70 2.82 -2.08 8.73
C ASP A 70 2.47 -1.54 7.31
N GLY A 71 1.64 -0.50 7.23
CA GLY A 71 1.15 0.09 5.99
C GLY A 71 0.20 -0.81 5.18
N ARG A 72 -0.21 -1.98 5.71
CA ARG A 72 -1.00 -2.98 4.98
C ARG A 72 -2.47 -2.95 5.30
N MET A 73 -2.85 -2.37 6.44
CA MET A 73 -4.23 -2.24 6.83
C MET A 73 -4.63 -0.77 6.92
N ILE A 74 -5.77 -0.45 6.32
CA ILE A 74 -6.40 0.87 6.44
C ILE A 74 -7.74 0.67 7.13
N SER A 75 -7.92 1.37 8.26
CA SER A 75 -9.14 1.33 9.06
C SER A 75 -9.84 2.68 9.07
N PHE A 76 -11.15 2.65 8.85
CA PHE A 76 -12.04 3.79 8.88
C PHE A 76 -12.99 3.57 10.04
N LYS A 77 -13.04 4.53 10.97
CA LYS A 77 -13.90 4.45 12.14
C LYS A 77 -14.41 5.81 12.53
N GLY A 78 -15.73 5.92 12.67
CA GLY A 78 -16.34 7.14 13.17
C GLY A 78 -17.78 7.29 12.75
N GLU A 79 -18.24 8.52 12.85
CA GLU A 79 -19.61 8.90 12.56
C GLU A 79 -19.63 9.68 11.25
N VAL A 80 -20.58 9.36 10.38
CA VAL A 80 -20.74 10.00 9.07
C VAL A 80 -22.15 10.55 8.99
N TYR A 81 -22.27 11.82 8.61
CA TYR A 81 -23.58 12.46 8.44
C TYR A 81 -24.25 12.02 7.14
N PRO A 82 -25.59 11.98 7.06
CA PRO A 82 -26.30 11.51 5.86
C PRO A 82 -26.05 12.31 4.57
N ASP A 83 -25.58 13.55 4.68
CA ASP A 83 -25.21 14.45 3.58
C ASP A 83 -23.71 14.41 3.25
N PHE A 84 -22.95 13.53 3.90
CA PHE A 84 -21.51 13.42 3.71
C PHE A 84 -21.18 12.82 2.35
N ASN A 85 -20.47 13.62 1.54
CA ASN A 85 -20.01 13.24 0.22
C ASN A 85 -18.60 13.81 0.01
N GLU A 86 -17.60 13.08 0.51
CA GLU A 86 -16.19 13.44 0.41
C GLU A 86 -15.40 12.31 -0.24
N ASP A 87 -14.41 12.71 -1.04
CA ASP A 87 -13.45 11.81 -1.67
C ASP A 87 -12.15 11.83 -0.85
N VAL A 88 -11.76 10.65 -0.33
CA VAL A 88 -10.50 10.49 0.41
C VAL A 88 -9.44 9.93 -0.52
N ASN A 89 -8.38 10.72 -0.73
CA ASN A 89 -7.22 10.29 -1.51
C ASN A 89 -6.21 9.55 -0.61
N ILE A 90 -5.84 8.34 -1.02
CA ILE A 90 -4.96 7.43 -0.31
C ILE A 90 -3.80 7.08 -1.24
N VAL A 91 -2.58 7.41 -0.82
CA VAL A 91 -1.37 7.21 -1.61
C VAL A 91 -0.49 6.16 -0.93
N ILE A 92 -0.22 5.06 -1.62
CA ILE A 92 0.69 4.01 -1.13
C ILE A 92 2.07 4.21 -1.75
N ARG A 93 3.11 4.18 -0.91
CA ARG A 93 4.51 4.32 -1.31
C ARG A 93 5.34 3.12 -0.89
N ASP A 94 6.28 2.74 -1.74
CA ASP A 94 7.32 1.75 -1.43
C ASP A 94 8.58 2.49 -0.92
N ALA A 95 8.83 2.41 0.38
CA ALA A 95 10.04 2.93 1.00
C ALA A 95 11.12 1.85 1.18
N GLY A 96 10.80 0.61 0.80
CA GLY A 96 11.66 -0.56 0.92
C GLY A 96 12.83 -0.57 -0.06
N THR A 97 13.71 -1.55 0.14
CA THR A 97 14.80 -1.87 -0.80
C THR A 97 14.36 -2.93 -1.81
N VAL A 98 13.30 -3.69 -1.50
CA VAL A 98 12.74 -4.72 -2.39
C VAL A 98 11.50 -4.15 -3.07
N PRO A 99 11.45 -4.09 -4.41
CA PRO A 99 10.30 -3.55 -5.12
C PRO A 99 9.07 -4.41 -4.89
N LEU A 100 7.99 -3.77 -4.46
CA LEU A 100 6.70 -4.40 -4.25
C LEU A 100 5.72 -4.02 -5.37
N LYS A 101 4.73 -4.88 -5.57
CA LYS A 101 3.57 -4.64 -6.42
C LYS A 101 2.32 -5.01 -5.66
N LEU A 102 1.30 -4.17 -5.74
CA LEU A 102 0.00 -4.50 -5.19
C LEU A 102 -0.62 -5.66 -5.99
N ASN A 103 -1.06 -6.69 -5.28
CA ASN A 103 -1.69 -7.87 -5.85
C ASN A 103 -3.22 -7.77 -5.74
N LYS A 104 -3.71 -7.53 -4.53
CA LYS A 104 -5.14 -7.57 -4.23
C LYS A 104 -5.47 -6.64 -3.06
N ILE A 105 -6.70 -6.16 -3.07
CA ILE A 105 -7.32 -5.44 -1.94
C ILE A 105 -8.48 -6.31 -1.46
N GLU A 106 -8.53 -6.57 -0.17
CA GLU A 106 -9.61 -7.32 0.46
C GLU A 106 -10.37 -6.42 1.43
N GLU A 107 -11.69 -6.39 1.26
CA GLU A 107 -12.60 -5.74 2.20
C GLU A 107 -12.85 -6.69 3.36
N VAL A 108 -12.34 -6.36 4.55
CA VAL A 108 -12.51 -7.18 5.75
C VAL A 108 -13.88 -6.93 6.37
N ASN A 109 -14.28 -5.66 6.44
CA ASN A 109 -15.60 -5.23 6.88
C ASN A 109 -16.20 -4.35 5.78
N LYS A 110 -17.21 -4.88 5.07
CA LYS A 110 -17.88 -4.16 4.00
C LYS A 110 -18.78 -3.08 4.58
N SER A 111 -18.69 -1.87 4.01
CA SER A 111 -19.64 -0.79 4.24
C SER A 111 -20.46 -0.55 2.98
N GLU A 112 -21.75 -0.23 3.12
CA GLU A 112 -22.62 0.09 1.98
C GLU A 112 -22.39 1.51 1.47
N ILE A 113 -21.81 2.38 2.30
CA ILE A 113 -21.62 3.81 2.02
C ILE A 113 -20.25 4.13 1.41
N ALA A 114 -19.36 3.15 1.26
CA ALA A 114 -17.97 3.40 0.88
C ALA A 114 -17.55 2.53 -0.30
N GLU A 115 -17.03 3.18 -1.35
CA GLU A 115 -16.56 2.53 -2.56
C GLU A 115 -15.12 2.96 -2.86
N LEU A 116 -14.21 1.99 -2.90
CA LEU A 116 -12.80 2.24 -3.16
C LEU A 116 -12.51 2.14 -4.67
N TYR A 117 -12.07 3.25 -5.26
CA TYR A 117 -11.71 3.34 -6.67
C TYR A 117 -10.21 3.48 -6.84
N GLN A 118 -9.63 2.56 -7.62
CA GLN A 118 -8.22 2.68 -8.03
C GLN A 118 -8.08 3.75 -9.10
N GLN A 119 -7.27 4.77 -8.83
CA GLN A 119 -7.03 5.82 -9.82
C GLN A 119 -6.14 5.25 -10.93
N LYS A 120 -6.63 5.29 -12.17
CA LYS A 120 -5.91 4.76 -13.33
C LYS A 120 -4.62 5.56 -13.50
N LYS A 121 -3.47 4.93 -13.26
CA LYS A 121 -2.15 5.54 -13.54
C LYS A 121 -2.11 5.98 -15.00
N ASP A 122 -1.86 7.27 -15.23
CA ASP A 122 -1.45 7.74 -16.54
C ASP A 122 -0.17 6.99 -16.93
N LYS A 123 -0.17 6.43 -18.14
CA LYS A 123 0.86 5.54 -18.70
C LYS A 123 2.24 6.20 -18.89
N HIS A 124 2.52 7.32 -18.22
CA HIS A 124 3.73 8.10 -18.37
C HIS A 124 4.53 8.09 -17.07
N GLY A 125 5.26 7.00 -16.88
CA GLY A 125 6.24 6.87 -15.81
C GLY A 125 6.89 5.49 -15.91
N LEU A 126 7.93 5.39 -16.75
CA LEU A 126 8.89 4.29 -16.69
C LEU A 126 9.37 4.14 -15.24
N THR A 127 9.07 2.99 -14.64
CA THR A 127 9.80 2.33 -13.54
C THR A 127 10.88 3.21 -12.90
N SER A 128 10.49 4.00 -11.90
CA SER A 128 11.45 4.78 -11.15
C SER A 128 11.97 3.87 -10.03
N PHE A 129 13.17 3.33 -10.20
CA PHE A 129 13.86 2.50 -9.19
C PHE A 129 14.33 3.33 -7.98
N PHE A 130 13.59 4.40 -7.62
CA PHE A 130 13.95 5.32 -6.57
C PHE A 130 13.19 4.98 -5.29
N LYS A 131 13.89 5.13 -4.17
CA LYS A 131 13.33 5.02 -2.82
C LYS A 131 12.14 6.00 -2.69
N ASN A 132 10.99 5.53 -2.23
CA ASN A 132 9.70 6.25 -2.08
C ASN A 132 8.88 6.41 -3.38
N ASP A 133 8.93 5.45 -4.32
CA ASP A 133 8.06 5.51 -5.49
C ASP A 133 6.58 5.32 -5.09
N VAL A 134 5.69 6.02 -5.79
CA VAL A 134 4.24 5.92 -5.60
C VAL A 134 3.77 4.63 -6.26
N MET A 135 3.47 3.64 -5.42
CA MET A 135 3.00 2.33 -5.86
C MET A 135 1.60 2.44 -6.47
N GLU A 136 0.68 3.06 -5.75
CA GLU A 136 -0.73 3.11 -6.15
C GLU A 136 -1.43 4.29 -5.49
N ILE A 137 -2.44 4.83 -6.16
CA ILE A 137 -3.28 5.92 -5.66
C ILE A 137 -4.72 5.43 -5.70
N PHE A 138 -5.42 5.58 -4.58
CA PHE A 138 -6.83 5.25 -4.45
C PHE A 138 -7.62 6.48 -4.08
N ASN A 139 -8.84 6.55 -4.59
CA ASN A 139 -9.85 7.46 -4.09
C ASN A 139 -10.95 6.62 -3.46
N LEU A 140 -11.14 6.77 -2.16
CA LEU A 140 -12.29 6.23 -1.47
C LEU A 140 -13.40 7.27 -1.54
N LYS A 141 -14.49 6.93 -2.24
CA LYS A 141 -15.68 7.74 -2.27
C LYS A 141 -16.61 7.26 -1.17
N ILE A 142 -16.99 8.16 -0.27
CA ILE A 142 -17.95 7.87 0.78
C ILE A 142 -19.25 8.62 0.43
N ASN A 143 -20.32 7.87 0.20
CA ASN A 143 -21.64 8.41 -0.10
C ASN A 143 -22.69 7.69 0.75
N THR A 144 -23.29 8.42 1.69
CA THR A 144 -24.38 7.96 2.56
C THR A 144 -25.76 8.11 1.93
N LEU A 145 -25.88 8.87 0.85
CA LEU A 145 -27.10 8.89 0.06
C LEU A 145 -27.20 7.56 -0.67
N GLU A 146 -27.95 6.62 -0.09
CA GLU A 146 -28.55 5.55 -0.87
C GLU A 146 -29.15 6.21 -2.11
N ASP A 147 -28.69 5.79 -3.29
CA ASP A 147 -29.36 6.02 -4.58
C ASP A 147 -30.65 5.19 -4.61
N LYS A 148 -31.42 5.26 -3.53
CA LYS A 148 -32.81 4.89 -3.48
C LYS A 148 -33.46 5.83 -4.48
N ASN A 149 -33.70 5.26 -5.65
CA ASN A 149 -34.84 5.53 -6.51
C ASN A 149 -36.17 5.38 -5.75
N ASP A 150 -36.25 5.90 -4.53
CA ASP A 150 -37.49 6.23 -3.90
C ASP A 150 -37.95 7.44 -4.70
N GLU A 151 -38.87 7.15 -5.63
CA GLU A 151 -39.99 8.01 -5.96
C GLU A 151 -40.11 9.09 -4.88
N VAL A 152 -39.46 10.23 -5.13
CA VAL A 152 -39.88 11.48 -4.53
C VAL A 152 -41.28 11.61 -5.09
N ILE A 153 -42.25 11.08 -4.34
CA ILE A 153 -43.64 11.45 -4.49
C ILE A 153 -43.55 12.97 -4.48
N PRO A 154 -43.80 13.65 -5.62
CA PRO A 154 -43.83 15.09 -5.58
C PRO A 154 -44.90 15.38 -4.54
N VAL A 155 -44.48 15.87 -3.38
CA VAL A 155 -45.38 16.46 -2.40
C VAL A 155 -46.05 17.54 -3.22
N SER A 156 -47.23 17.20 -3.72
CA SER A 156 -48.05 18.11 -4.49
C SER A 156 -48.35 19.19 -3.48
N THR A 157 -47.56 20.26 -3.54
CA THR A 157 -47.93 21.56 -3.02
C THR A 157 -49.26 21.81 -3.66
N SER A 158 -50.30 21.53 -2.89
CA SER A 158 -51.68 21.72 -3.30
C SER A 158 -51.74 23.14 -3.82
N ASP A 159 -52.00 23.26 -5.13
CA ASP A 159 -52.40 24.49 -5.80
C ASP A 159 -53.58 25.07 -5.03
N ARG A 160 -53.29 25.82 -3.97
CA ARG A 160 -54.19 26.78 -3.37
C ARG A 160 -53.93 28.08 -4.09
N SER A 161 -54.47 28.15 -5.29
CA SER A 161 -54.88 29.41 -5.88
C SER A 161 -55.93 30.05 -4.97
N MET A 162 -55.49 30.73 -3.90
CA MET A 162 -56.31 31.69 -3.17
C MET A 162 -56.03 33.05 -3.77
N ASP A 163 -56.82 33.33 -4.80
CA ASP A 163 -57.07 34.64 -5.36
C ASP A 163 -57.75 35.50 -4.26
N SER A 164 -56.93 36.09 -3.41
CA SER A 164 -57.31 37.19 -2.54
C SER A 164 -56.06 38.01 -2.28
N GLU A 165 -56.17 39.33 -2.34
CA GLU A 165 -55.10 40.29 -2.07
C GLU A 165 -54.44 40.02 -0.71
N GLU A 166 -53.49 39.09 -0.65
CA GLU A 166 -52.74 38.78 0.55
C GLU A 166 -51.85 39.98 0.86
N ASP A 167 -52.04 40.53 2.05
CA ASP A 167 -51.18 41.52 2.65
C ASP A 167 -49.71 41.09 2.47
N PRO A 168 -48.82 41.95 1.94
CA PRO A 168 -47.39 41.62 1.76
C PRO A 168 -46.74 41.08 3.03
N ILE A 169 -47.26 41.43 4.21
CA ILE A 169 -46.82 40.90 5.50
C ILE A 169 -47.18 39.42 5.63
N GLN A 170 -48.40 39.02 5.26
CA GLN A 170 -48.87 37.64 5.37
C GLN A 170 -48.10 36.70 4.44
N ARG A 171 -47.79 37.14 3.21
CA ARG A 171 -46.92 36.38 2.29
C ARG A 171 -45.54 36.14 2.89
N LYS A 172 -44.97 37.14 3.54
CA LYS A 172 -43.65 37.04 4.19
C LYS A 172 -43.69 36.11 5.39
N ILE A 173 -44.76 36.12 6.17
CA ILE A 173 -44.98 35.19 7.28
C ILE A 173 -45.05 33.75 6.77
N ASN A 174 -45.83 33.50 5.71
CA ASN A 174 -45.95 32.16 5.13
C ASN A 174 -44.59 31.66 4.59
N GLY A 175 -43.84 32.50 3.88
CA GLY A 175 -42.49 32.14 3.40
C GLY A 175 -41.51 31.81 4.54
N LEU A 176 -41.58 32.53 5.66
CA LEU A 176 -40.78 32.21 6.85
C LEU A 176 -41.20 30.88 7.50
N TYR A 177 -42.49 30.54 7.48
CA TYR A 177 -42.95 29.24 7.98
C TYR A 177 -42.45 28.08 7.11
N ASP A 178 -42.43 28.26 5.79
CA ASP A 178 -41.89 27.28 4.84
C ASP A 178 -40.38 27.09 5.06
N GLU A 179 -39.61 28.18 5.18
CA GLU A 179 -38.17 28.13 5.48
C GLU A 179 -37.88 27.45 6.83
N ILE A 180 -38.66 27.77 7.88
CA ILE A 180 -38.54 27.11 9.19
C ILE A 180 -38.87 25.62 9.08
N PHE A 181 -39.82 25.24 8.23
CA PHE A 181 -40.20 23.84 8.02
C PHE A 181 -39.07 23.08 7.30
N GLU A 182 -38.51 23.64 6.23
CA GLU A 182 -37.37 23.06 5.51
C GLU A 182 -36.16 22.88 6.43
N LEU A 183 -35.80 23.92 7.20
CA LEU A 183 -34.69 23.86 8.16
C LEU A 183 -34.92 22.84 9.29
N LYS A 184 -36.18 22.65 9.72
CA LYS A 184 -36.52 21.61 10.71
C LYS A 184 -36.36 20.21 10.15
N GLU A 185 -36.75 19.98 8.90
CA GLU A 185 -36.52 18.68 8.26
C GLU A 185 -35.04 18.42 8.00
N GLU A 186 -34.27 19.46 7.67
CA GLU A 186 -32.80 19.39 7.57
C GLU A 186 -32.16 19.02 8.92
N LEU A 187 -32.51 19.71 10.00
CA LEU A 187 -32.03 19.38 11.35
C LEU A 187 -32.38 17.95 11.79
N LYS A 188 -33.59 17.49 11.45
CA LYS A 188 -34.01 16.12 11.77
C LYS A 188 -33.19 15.07 11.03
N ARG A 189 -32.65 15.39 9.84
CA ARG A 189 -31.72 14.51 9.13
C ARG A 189 -30.36 14.44 9.83
N TYR A 190 -29.88 15.56 10.38
CA TYR A 190 -28.63 15.59 11.15
C TYR A 190 -28.69 14.83 12.49
N ASP A 191 -29.87 14.60 13.06
CA ASP A 191 -30.04 13.78 14.27
C ASP A 191 -29.86 12.27 14.03
N ASN A 192 -29.89 11.80 12.77
CA ASN A 192 -29.59 10.40 12.42
C ASN A 192 -28.10 10.26 12.14
N ILE A 193 -27.31 10.14 13.21
CA ILE A 193 -25.89 9.84 13.12
C ILE A 193 -25.71 8.33 13.11
N GLU A 194 -25.16 7.79 12.03
CA GLU A 194 -24.83 6.37 11.91
C GLU A 194 -23.34 6.13 12.13
N HIS A 195 -23.03 5.12 12.95
CA HIS A 195 -21.66 4.73 13.22
C HIS A 195 -21.20 3.71 12.19
N HIS A 196 -20.13 4.04 11.46
CA HIS A 196 -19.56 3.16 10.44
C HIS A 196 -18.15 2.73 10.83
N GLU A 197 -17.87 1.44 10.69
CA GLU A 197 -16.54 0.87 10.84
C GLU A 197 -16.26 -0.09 9.70
N PHE A 198 -15.28 0.24 8.85
CA PHE A 198 -14.87 -0.60 7.73
C PHE A 198 -13.35 -0.60 7.55
N ARG A 199 -12.86 -1.68 6.95
CA ARG A 199 -11.42 -1.97 6.89
C ARG A 199 -11.03 -2.60 5.56
N TYR A 200 -9.89 -2.17 5.04
CA TYR A 200 -9.29 -2.71 3.83
C TYR A 200 -7.92 -3.30 4.16
N GLU A 201 -7.68 -4.50 3.66
CA GLU A 201 -6.39 -5.19 3.72
C GLU A 201 -5.73 -5.15 2.34
N LEU A 202 -4.47 -4.71 2.32
CA LEU A 202 -3.66 -4.54 1.12
C LEU A 202 -2.65 -5.68 1.02
N GLN A 203 -2.79 -6.51 -0.02
CA GLN A 203 -1.90 -7.63 -0.27
C GLN A 203 -0.87 -7.26 -1.34
N PHE A 204 0.41 -7.34 -0.98
CA PHE A 204 1.53 -7.03 -1.84
C PHE A 204 2.32 -8.29 -2.20
N ILE A 205 2.82 -8.33 -3.43
CA ILE A 205 3.75 -9.35 -3.92
C ILE A 205 5.05 -8.68 -4.35
N GLN A 206 6.15 -9.42 -4.32
CA GLN A 206 7.43 -8.92 -4.83
C GLN A 206 7.36 -8.73 -6.35
N GLY A 207 7.68 -7.53 -6.83
CA GLY A 207 7.81 -7.24 -8.25
C GLY A 207 9.14 -7.79 -8.77
N ILE A 208 9.08 -8.63 -9.82
CA ILE A 208 10.25 -9.04 -10.62
C ILE A 208 10.37 -8.11 -11.82
#